data_AF-A0A7C4DDK2-F1
#
_entry.id   AF-A0A7C4DDK2-F1
#
_cell.length_a   1.000
_cell.length_b   1.000
_cell.length_c   1.000
_cell.angle_alpha   90.00
_cell.angle_beta   90.00
_cell.angle_gamma   90.00
#
_symmetry.space_group_name_H-M   'P 1'
#
loop_
_entity.id
_entity.type
_entity.pdbx_description
1 polymer ?
#
loop_
_entity_poly.entity_id
_entity_poly.type
_entity_poly.pdbx_seq_one_letter_code
_entity_poly.pdbx_strand_id
1 'polypeptide(L)'
;MAEADLGEYFPFIQKYSRIEEVLSDKDLASLGDAYVNFIYSLALSRCHGKPIGRKLNGSVLSSALRKSGARKLLPYRVDRHEQADAAEALLVYGWLSGIISIREAIDTLAREGDLVENISMLLKTVLERSRSLLA
;
A
#
# COMPACT_ATOMS: atom_id res chain seq x y z
N MET A 1 4.30 11.45 18.30
CA MET A 1 3.02 11.98 17.76
C MET A 1 2.52 10.93 16.80
N ALA A 2 1.42 10.27 17.12
CA ALA A 2 0.77 9.37 16.18
C ALA A 2 0.40 10.21 14.94
N GLU A 3 0.69 9.73 13.74
CA GLU A 3 0.03 10.29 12.56
C GLU A 3 -1.47 10.18 12.82
N ALA A 4 -2.17 11.31 12.76
CA ALA A 4 -3.61 11.34 12.96
C ALA A 4 -4.28 10.44 11.92
N ASP A 5 -5.35 9.74 12.30
CA ASP A 5 -6.23 9.08 11.35
C ASP A 5 -6.78 10.14 10.38
N LEU A 6 -6.32 10.11 9.14
CA LEU A 6 -6.74 11.06 8.11
C LEU A 6 -8.09 10.63 7.50
N GLY A 7 -8.61 9.46 7.85
CA GLY A 7 -9.90 8.95 7.40
C GLY A 7 -11.06 9.88 7.76
N GLU A 8 -11.00 10.55 8.93
CA GLU A 8 -11.99 11.57 9.31
C GLU A 8 -11.95 12.82 8.41
N TYR A 9 -10.78 13.14 7.83
CA TYR A 9 -10.61 14.27 6.94
C TYR A 9 -11.00 13.95 5.48
N PHE A 10 -10.96 12.68 5.11
CA PHE A 10 -11.24 12.21 3.75
C PHE A 10 -12.49 11.32 3.71
N PRO A 11 -13.69 11.87 3.44
CA PRO A 11 -14.95 11.11 3.44
C PRO A 11 -14.95 9.88 2.51
N PHE A 12 -14.13 9.90 1.45
CA PHE A 12 -13.98 8.77 0.54
C PHE A 12 -13.26 7.55 1.16
N ILE A 13 -12.63 7.70 2.32
CA ILE A 13 -12.04 6.59 3.09
C ILE A 13 -13.10 5.91 3.96
N GLN A 14 -14.02 6.67 4.55
CA GLN A 14 -15.09 6.13 5.40
C GLN A 14 -16.18 5.38 4.63
N LYS A 15 -16.22 5.50 3.29
CA LYS A 15 -17.22 4.83 2.46
C LYS A 15 -17.03 3.31 2.37
N TYR A 16 -15.82 2.81 2.64
CA TYR A 16 -15.51 1.40 2.47
C TYR A 16 -16.04 0.59 3.64
N SER A 17 -16.83 -0.43 3.33
CA SER A 17 -17.34 -1.40 4.29
C SER A 17 -16.58 -2.73 4.21
N ARG A 18 -15.89 -2.96 3.09
CA ARG A 18 -15.21 -4.21 2.78
C ARG A 18 -13.86 -3.96 2.12
N ILE A 19 -12.88 -4.81 2.42
CA ILE A 19 -11.54 -4.67 1.88
C ILE A 19 -11.50 -4.88 0.36
N GLU A 20 -12.42 -5.66 -0.19
CA GLU A 20 -12.55 -5.88 -1.63
C GLU A 20 -12.96 -4.61 -2.39
N GLU A 21 -13.68 -3.69 -1.74
CA GLU A 21 -14.04 -2.38 -2.30
C GLU A 21 -12.79 -1.50 -2.42
N VAL A 22 -11.95 -1.47 -1.38
CA VAL A 22 -10.65 -0.77 -1.40
C VAL A 22 -9.77 -1.30 -2.52
N LEU A 23 -9.63 -2.63 -2.62
CA LEU A 23 -8.78 -3.29 -3.62
C LEU A 23 -9.24 -3.08 -5.07
N SER A 24 -10.51 -2.72 -5.28
CA SER A 24 -11.11 -2.53 -6.60
C SER A 24 -11.28 -1.05 -6.99
N ASP A 25 -10.98 -0.11 -6.09
CA ASP A 25 -11.17 1.32 -6.32
C ASP A 25 -10.00 1.91 -7.14
N LYS A 26 -10.31 2.31 -8.38
CA LYS A 26 -9.33 2.85 -9.33
C LYS A 26 -8.89 4.27 -9.03
N ASP A 27 -9.76 5.08 -8.43
CA ASP A 27 -9.42 6.45 -8.04
C ASP A 27 -8.46 6.41 -6.84
N LEU A 28 -8.73 5.51 -5.89
CA LEU A 28 -7.83 5.26 -4.77
C LEU A 28 -6.49 4.66 -5.22
N ALA A 29 -6.50 3.76 -6.20
CA ALA A 29 -5.27 3.24 -6.80
C ALA A 29 -4.44 4.36 -7.45
N SER A 30 -5.07 5.30 -8.17
CA SER A 30 -4.37 6.43 -8.78
C SER A 30 -3.69 7.33 -7.73
N LEU A 31 -4.34 7.58 -6.59
CA LEU A 31 -3.71 8.26 -5.46
C LEU A 31 -2.59 7.40 -4.85
N GLY A 32 -2.80 6.09 -4.80
CA GLY A 32 -1.86 5.10 -4.33
C GLY A 32 -0.56 5.04 -5.12
N ASP A 33 -0.58 5.17 -6.46
CA ASP A 33 0.64 5.26 -7.27
C ASP A 33 1.54 6.42 -6.81
N ALA A 34 0.96 7.60 -6.58
CA ALA A 34 1.70 8.76 -6.09
C ALA A 34 2.28 8.50 -4.70
N TYR A 35 1.48 7.95 -3.79
CA TYR A 35 1.90 7.59 -2.43
C TYR A 35 3.04 6.56 -2.43
N VAL A 36 2.90 5.46 -3.18
CA VAL A 36 3.88 4.37 -3.26
C VAL A 36 5.20 4.87 -3.86
N ASN A 37 5.14 5.67 -4.93
CA ASN A 37 6.34 6.28 -5.52
C ASN A 37 7.05 7.20 -4.52
N PHE A 38 6.30 7.95 -3.69
CA PHE A 38 6.86 8.80 -2.67
C PHE A 38 7.56 8.01 -1.55
N ILE A 39 6.89 7.03 -0.94
CA ILE A 39 7.51 6.22 0.13
C ILE A 39 8.69 5.40 -0.38
N TYR A 40 8.66 4.93 -1.63
CA TYR A 40 9.79 4.23 -2.25
C TYR A 40 10.98 5.16 -2.47
N SER A 41 10.73 6.38 -2.96
CA SER A 41 11.76 7.42 -3.09
C SER A 41 12.39 7.76 -1.73
N LEU A 42 11.59 7.87 -0.67
CA LEU A 42 12.09 8.10 0.68
C LEU A 42 12.88 6.92 1.24
N ALA A 43 12.42 5.68 1.02
CA ALA A 43 13.15 4.48 1.42
C ALA A 43 14.53 4.41 0.74
N LEU A 44 14.60 4.66 -0.56
CA LEU A 44 15.89 4.76 -1.28
C LEU A 44 16.74 5.90 -0.72
N SER A 45 16.14 7.06 -0.45
CA SER A 45 16.86 8.21 0.09
C SER A 45 17.50 7.90 1.43
N ARG A 46 16.78 7.19 2.30
CA ARG A 46 17.28 6.71 3.59
C ARG A 46 18.42 5.71 3.41
N CYS A 47 18.28 4.72 2.54
CA CYS A 47 19.32 3.71 2.32
C CYS A 47 20.62 4.32 1.76
N HIS A 48 20.52 5.37 0.94
CA HIS A 48 21.68 5.98 0.27
C HIS A 48 22.20 7.26 0.95
N GLY A 49 21.52 7.75 2.01
CA GLY A 49 21.90 8.97 2.73
C GLY A 49 21.80 10.26 1.91
N LYS A 50 21.01 10.28 0.82
CA LYS A 50 20.82 11.46 -0.05
C LYS A 50 19.44 11.46 -0.69
N PRO A 51 18.87 12.61 -1.08
CA PRO A 51 17.58 12.67 -1.75
C PRO A 51 17.58 11.91 -3.09
N ILE A 52 16.63 10.99 -3.26
CA ILE A 52 16.43 10.19 -4.47
C ILE A 52 14.94 10.19 -4.82
N GLY A 53 14.61 10.54 -6.06
CA GLY A 53 13.27 10.38 -6.64
C GLY A 53 13.27 9.22 -7.63
N ARG A 54 12.42 8.22 -7.40
CA ARG A 54 12.28 7.07 -8.31
C ARG A 54 10.86 6.52 -8.30
N LYS A 55 10.38 6.14 -9.48
CA LYS A 55 9.15 5.37 -9.61
C LYS A 55 9.39 3.90 -9.32
N LEU A 56 8.45 3.28 -8.60
CA LEU A 56 8.43 1.85 -8.39
C LEU A 56 7.84 1.18 -9.63
N ASN A 57 8.39 0.04 -10.05
CA ASN A 57 7.83 -0.70 -11.16
C ASN A 57 6.58 -1.47 -10.70
N GLY A 58 5.44 -1.29 -11.37
CA GLY A 58 4.20 -2.03 -11.08
C GLY A 58 4.35 -3.56 -11.15
N SER A 59 5.38 -4.05 -11.85
CA SER A 59 5.77 -5.46 -11.87
C SER A 59 6.16 -5.99 -10.49
N VAL A 60 6.73 -5.14 -9.63
CA VAL A 60 7.12 -5.43 -8.24
C VAL A 60 5.88 -5.48 -7.36
N LEU A 61 4.98 -4.49 -7.49
CA LEU A 61 3.72 -4.42 -6.74
C LEU A 61 2.80 -5.60 -7.00
N SER A 62 2.59 -5.95 -8.28
CA SER A 62 1.79 -7.12 -8.66
C SER A 62 2.36 -8.43 -8.11
N SER A 63 3.69 -8.59 -8.06
CA SER A 63 4.34 -9.74 -7.43
C SER A 63 4.15 -9.75 -5.91
N ALA A 64 4.30 -8.59 -5.26
CA ALA A 64 4.14 -8.44 -3.82
C ALA A 64 2.69 -8.70 -3.38
N LEU A 65 1.70 -8.24 -4.14
CA LEU A 65 0.29 -8.52 -3.91
C LEU A 65 0.01 -10.03 -3.91
N ARG A 66 0.57 -10.77 -4.87
CA ARG A 66 0.43 -12.23 -4.92
C ARG A 66 1.05 -12.90 -3.69
N LYS A 67 2.26 -12.50 -3.31
CA LYS A 67 2.97 -13.05 -2.14
C LYS A 67 2.26 -12.75 -0.82
N SER A 68 1.63 -11.58 -0.70
CA SER A 68 0.91 -11.18 0.52
C SER A 68 -0.38 -11.98 0.77
N GLY A 69 -0.88 -12.69 -0.26
CA GLY A 69 -2.17 -13.38 -0.24
C GLY A 69 -3.37 -12.49 -0.59
N ALA A 70 -3.17 -11.16 -0.71
CA ALA A 70 -4.21 -10.19 -1.08
C ALA A 70 -4.90 -10.52 -2.41
N ARG A 71 -4.16 -11.12 -3.36
CA ARG A 71 -4.70 -11.54 -4.67
C ARG A 71 -5.94 -12.43 -4.56
N LYS A 72 -6.09 -13.19 -3.47
CA LYS A 72 -7.24 -14.09 -3.24
C LYS A 72 -8.56 -13.34 -3.02
N LEU A 73 -8.49 -12.05 -2.68
CA LEU A 73 -9.63 -11.18 -2.45
C LEU A 73 -10.10 -10.48 -3.74
N LEU A 74 -9.28 -10.52 -4.80
CA LEU A 74 -9.63 -9.96 -6.11
C LEU A 74 -10.44 -10.97 -6.93
N PRO A 75 -11.27 -10.50 -7.89
CA PRO A 75 -11.94 -11.36 -8.86
C PRO A 75 -10.98 -12.33 -9.57
N TYR A 76 -11.53 -13.41 -10.12
CA TYR A 76 -10.72 -14.41 -10.81
C TYR A 76 -9.96 -13.80 -12.00
N ARG A 77 -10.63 -12.96 -12.80
CA ARG A 77 -10.07 -12.26 -13.96
C ARG A 77 -9.60 -10.87 -13.55
N VAL A 78 -8.36 -10.78 -13.07
CA VAL A 78 -7.62 -9.52 -12.96
C VAL A 78 -6.23 -9.68 -13.56
N ASP A 79 -5.85 -8.77 -14.42
CA ASP A 79 -4.54 -8.77 -15.07
C ASP A 79 -3.42 -8.32 -14.12
N ARG A 80 -2.20 -8.17 -14.65
CA ARG A 80 -1.05 -7.77 -13.84
C ARG A 80 -1.12 -6.30 -13.42
N HIS A 81 -1.64 -5.43 -14.28
CA HIS A 81 -1.77 -4.01 -14.00
C HIS A 81 -2.81 -3.79 -12.91
N GLU A 82 -3.97 -4.43 -13.01
CA GLU A 82 -5.02 -4.36 -12.00
C GLU A 82 -4.57 -4.88 -10.63
N GLN A 83 -3.64 -5.84 -10.62
CA GLN A 83 -3.01 -6.31 -9.38
C GLN A 83 -2.01 -5.31 -8.79
N ALA A 84 -1.36 -4.49 -9.62
CA ALA A 84 -0.53 -3.39 -9.12
C ALA A 84 -1.41 -2.28 -8.54
N ASP A 85 -2.47 -1.90 -9.26
CA ASP A 85 -3.46 -0.91 -8.80
C ASP A 85 -4.07 -1.30 -7.44
N ALA A 86 -4.43 -2.57 -7.27
CA ALA A 86 -4.97 -3.07 -6.01
C ALA A 86 -3.96 -2.95 -4.85
N ALA A 87 -2.67 -3.15 -5.12
CA ALA A 87 -1.63 -2.96 -4.11
C ALA A 87 -1.47 -1.47 -3.75
N GLU A 88 -1.51 -0.58 -4.74
CA GLU A 88 -1.44 0.86 -4.57
C GLU A 88 -2.61 1.38 -3.73
N ALA A 89 -3.84 0.98 -4.08
CA ALA A 89 -5.05 1.34 -3.35
C ALA A 89 -5.00 0.87 -1.89
N LEU A 90 -4.57 -0.38 -1.66
CA LEU A 90 -4.46 -0.93 -0.31
C LEU A 90 -3.43 -0.19 0.54
N LEU A 91 -2.27 0.16 -0.01
CA LEU A 91 -1.21 0.84 0.74
C LEU A 91 -1.60 2.26 1.13
N VAL A 92 -2.23 3.01 0.21
CA VAL A 92 -2.67 4.37 0.54
C VAL A 92 -3.85 4.39 1.48
N TYR A 93 -4.79 3.43 1.35
CA TYR A 93 -5.82 3.22 2.37
C TYR A 93 -5.22 2.96 3.74
N GLY A 94 -4.23 2.06 3.82
CA GLY A 94 -3.55 1.73 5.07
C GLY A 94 -2.95 2.96 5.76
N TRP A 95 -2.39 3.89 4.99
CA TRP A 95 -1.85 5.12 5.55
C TRP A 95 -2.94 6.13 5.92
N LEU A 96 -3.90 6.38 5.03
CA LEU A 96 -4.96 7.36 5.26
C LEU A 96 -5.86 6.98 6.44
N SER A 97 -6.14 5.69 6.63
CA SER A 97 -6.92 5.18 7.77
C SER A 97 -6.11 4.98 9.06
N GLY A 98 -4.86 5.47 9.11
CA GLY A 98 -4.00 5.34 10.29
C GLY A 98 -3.54 3.92 10.64
N ILE A 99 -3.76 2.93 9.75
CA ILE A 99 -3.40 1.52 9.96
C ILE A 99 -1.88 1.33 9.99
N ILE A 100 -1.17 2.07 9.13
CA ILE A 100 0.28 2.15 9.10
C ILE A 100 0.69 3.62 9.05
N SER A 101 1.85 3.93 9.63
CA SER A 101 2.45 5.25 9.46
C SER A 101 3.33 5.32 8.22
N ILE A 102 3.59 6.53 7.71
CA ILE A 102 4.56 6.75 6.64
C ILE A 102 5.96 6.26 7.07
N ARG A 103 6.32 6.46 8.35
CA ARG A 103 7.60 6.00 8.92
C ARG A 103 7.68 4.48 8.90
N GLU A 104 6.63 3.78 9.30
CA GLU A 104 6.56 2.31 9.25
C GLU A 104 6.66 1.79 7.81
N ALA A 105 6.00 2.45 6.86
CA ALA A 105 6.09 2.11 5.44
C ALA A 105 7.53 2.26 4.92
N ILE A 106 8.18 3.41 5.17
CA ILE A 106 9.58 3.67 4.80
C ILE A 106 10.50 2.66 5.48
N ASP A 107 10.33 2.42 6.78
CA ASP A 107 11.12 1.46 7.56
C ASP A 107 11.02 0.05 6.99
N THR A 108 9.85 -0.34 6.49
CA THR A 108 9.63 -1.66 5.90
C THR A 108 10.25 -1.76 4.51
N LEU A 109 10.07 -0.75 3.65
CA LEU A 109 10.64 -0.73 2.30
C LEU A 109 12.17 -0.64 2.31
N ALA A 110 12.76 0.02 3.31
CA ALA A 110 14.20 0.20 3.47
C ALA A 110 14.92 -0.99 4.11
N ARG A 111 14.21 -2.06 4.51
CA ARG A 111 14.85 -3.26 5.06
C ARG A 111 15.77 -3.91 4.03
N GLU A 112 16.89 -4.43 4.50
CA GLU A 112 17.75 -5.28 3.67
C GLU A 112 16.97 -6.51 3.16
N GLY A 113 17.24 -6.92 1.92
CA GLY A 113 16.61 -8.09 1.30
C GLY A 113 15.81 -7.76 0.03
N ASP A 114 14.90 -8.68 -0.32
CA ASP A 114 14.07 -8.58 -1.52
C ASP A 114 12.94 -7.57 -1.34
N LEU A 115 12.90 -6.56 -2.22
CA LEU A 115 11.88 -5.51 -2.19
C LEU A 115 10.45 -6.07 -2.34
N VAL A 116 10.28 -7.15 -3.13
CA VAL A 116 8.96 -7.80 -3.28
C VAL A 116 8.50 -8.39 -1.94
N GLU A 117 9.40 -9.02 -1.17
CA GLU A 117 9.08 -9.52 0.17
C GLU A 117 8.74 -8.37 1.13
N ASN A 118 9.53 -7.29 1.13
CA ASN A 118 9.29 -6.14 1.99
C ASN A 118 7.90 -5.52 1.76
N ILE A 119 7.53 -5.30 0.49
CA ILE A 119 6.20 -4.78 0.13
C ILE A 119 5.11 -5.80 0.48
N SER A 120 5.36 -7.09 0.25
CA SER A 120 4.42 -8.16 0.60
C SER A 120 4.10 -8.17 2.10
N MET A 121 5.11 -8.01 2.96
CA MET A 121 4.92 -7.88 4.41
C MET A 121 4.10 -6.65 4.79
N LEU A 122 4.35 -5.51 4.13
CA LEU A 122 3.59 -4.27 4.38
C LEU A 122 2.12 -4.44 3.98
N LEU A 123 1.85 -4.98 2.80
CA LEU A 123 0.50 -5.29 2.32
C LEU A 123 -0.24 -6.24 3.27
N LYS A 124 0.44 -7.30 3.72
CA LYS A 124 -0.12 -8.26 4.69
C LYS A 124 -0.44 -7.58 6.02
N THR A 125 0.43 -6.71 6.50
CA THR A 125 0.23 -5.93 7.73
C THR A 125 -1.03 -5.06 7.62
N VAL A 126 -1.19 -4.33 6.51
CA VAL A 126 -2.39 -3.51 6.28
C VAL A 126 -3.65 -4.38 6.23
N LEU A 127 -3.62 -5.51 5.52
CA LEU A 127 -4.75 -6.44 5.44
C LEU A 127 -5.15 -7.06 6.78
N GLU A 128 -4.19 -7.41 7.62
CA GLU A 128 -4.46 -8.02 8.93
C GLU A 128 -5.06 -6.99 9.89
N ARG A 129 -4.51 -5.77 9.89
CA ARG A 129 -5.00 -4.68 10.74
C ARG A 129 -6.35 -4.12 10.25
N SER A 130 -6.61 -4.09 8.95
CA SER A 130 -7.89 -3.60 8.39
C SER A 130 -9.10 -4.46 8.79
N ARG A 131 -8.89 -5.74 9.11
CA ARG A 131 -9.95 -6.62 9.62
C ARG A 131 -10.56 -6.14 10.93
N SER A 132 -9.85 -5.34 11.72
CA SER A 132 -10.40 -4.80 12.98
C SER A 132 -11.23 -3.53 12.77
N LEU A 133 -11.09 -2.88 11.61
CA LEU A 133 -11.77 -1.64 11.25
C LEU A 133 -12.99 -1.87 10.35
N LEU A 134 -12.97 -2.95 9.57
CA LEU A 134 -14.02 -3.31 8.60
C LEU A 134 -14.82 -4.56 9.03
N ALA A 135 -14.88 -4.85 10.34
CA ALA A 135 -15.64 -5.95 10.92
C ALA A 135 -17.00 -5.49 11.45
#